data_AF-A0A967GXV2-F1
#
_entry.id   AF-A0A967GXV2-F1
#
_cell.length_a   1.000
_cell.length_b   1.000
_cell.length_c   1.000
_cell.angle_alpha   90.00
_cell.angle_beta   90.00
_cell.angle_gamma   90.00
#
_symmetry.space_group_name_H-M   'P 1'
#
loop_
_entity.id
_entity.type
_entity.pdbx_description
1 polymer ?
#
loop_
_entity_poly.entity_id
_entity_poly.type
_entity_poly.pdbx_seq_one_letter_code
_entity_poly.pdbx_strand_id
1 'polypeptide(L)' 'GTVFDSSVERGEPATFPVNGVIQGWIEGLQLMQVGSKYKFVIPPDLAYGKRGAGNVIGPDATLIFEVELLEIE' A
#
# COMPACT_ATOMS: atom_id res chain seq x y z
N GLY A 1 -12.01 -1.44 9.34
CA GLY A 1 -11.07 -2.48 8.88
C GLY A 1 -10.04 -2.72 9.97
N THR A 2 -9.26 -3.79 9.85
CA THR A 2 -8.11 -4.04 10.75
C THR A 2 -6.88 -3.31 10.19
N VAL A 3 -6.23 -2.50 11.01
CA VAL A 3 -4.95 -1.88 10.65
C VAL A 3 -3.89 -2.98 10.68
N PHE A 4 -3.18 -3.17 9.57
CA PHE A 4 -2.09 -4.15 9.47
C PHE A 4 -0.73 -3.49 9.26
N ASP A 5 -0.71 -2.26 8.77
CA ASP A 5 0.49 -1.45 8.60
C ASP A 5 0.13 0.04 8.69
N SER A 6 0.96 0.82 9.39
CA SER A 6 0.78 2.27 9.56
C SER A 6 2.11 2.95 9.88
N SER A 7 2.60 3.75 8.94
CA SER A 7 3.75 4.65 9.16
C SER A 7 3.39 5.80 10.11
N VAL A 8 2.13 6.24 10.10
CA VAL A 8 1.62 7.30 10.98
C VAL A 8 1.68 6.87 12.44
N GLU A 9 1.31 5.62 12.75
CA GLU A 9 1.40 5.09 14.12
C GLU A 9 2.86 4.88 14.57
N ARG A 10 3.77 4.62 13.63
CA ARG A 10 5.21 4.56 13.89
C ARG A 10 5.86 5.94 14.04
N GLY A 11 5.20 6.99 13.55
CA GLY A 11 5.70 8.36 13.59
C GLY A 11 6.82 8.67 12.58
N GLU A 12 7.15 7.73 11.70
CA GLU A 12 8.20 7.86 10.69
C GLU A 12 7.67 7.51 9.29
N PRO A 13 7.98 8.30 8.25
CA PRO A 13 7.68 7.93 6.88
C PRO A 13 8.33 6.61 6.49
N ALA A 14 7.67 5.87 5.61
CA ALA A 14 8.22 4.62 5.09
C ALA A 14 8.66 4.82 3.64
N THR A 15 9.89 4.37 3.33
CA THR A 15 10.47 4.43 1.98
C THR A 15 10.33 3.06 1.31
N PHE A 16 9.79 3.05 0.10
CA PHE A 16 9.57 1.82 -0.65
C PHE A 16 10.12 1.94 -2.06
N PRO A 17 10.86 0.93 -2.57
CA PRO A 17 11.14 0.87 -4.00
C PRO A 17 9.85 0.56 -4.75
N VAL A 18 9.55 1.34 -5.79
CA VAL A 18 8.34 1.13 -6.62
C VAL A 18 8.24 -0.32 -7.11
N ASN A 19 9.36 -0.95 -7.48
CA ASN A 19 9.36 -2.32 -8.01
C ASN A 19 9.34 -3.43 -6.94
N GLY A 20 9.36 -3.09 -5.65
CA GLY A 20 9.39 -4.04 -4.53
C GLY A 20 8.09 -4.14 -3.74
N VAL A 21 7.04 -3.47 -4.22
CA VAL A 21 5.71 -3.44 -3.58
C VAL A 21 4.67 -4.18 -4.43
N ILE A 22 3.46 -4.34 -3.88
CA ILE A 22 2.35 -4.99 -4.58
C ILE A 22 1.99 -4.26 -5.89
N GLN A 23 1.44 -4.98 -6.86
CA GLN A 23 1.13 -4.44 -8.20
C GLN A 23 0.23 -3.20 -8.13
N GLY A 24 -0.75 -3.17 -7.23
CA GLY A 24 -1.62 -2.01 -7.06
C GLY A 24 -0.88 -0.75 -6.59
N TRP A 25 0.23 -0.90 -5.86
CA TRP A 25 1.10 0.23 -5.52
C TRP A 25 1.96 0.66 -6.71
N ILE A 26 2.51 -0.28 -7.49
CA ILE A 26 3.28 0.03 -8.71
C ILE A 26 2.47 0.95 -9.60
N GLU A 27 1.21 0.62 -9.85
CA GLU A 27 0.32 1.40 -10.71
C GLU A 27 -0.17 2.67 -10.02
N GLY A 28 -0.61 2.58 -8.77
CA GLY A 28 -1.20 3.70 -8.03
C GLY A 28 -0.21 4.83 -7.75
N LEU A 29 1.03 4.51 -7.35
CA LEU A 29 2.05 5.51 -7.04
C LEU A 29 2.49 6.31 -8.27
N GLN A 30 2.49 5.69 -9.46
CA GLN A 30 2.81 6.38 -10.72
C GLN A 30 1.79 7.46 -11.09
N LEU A 31 0.58 7.41 -10.52
CA LEU A 31 -0.48 8.39 -10.74
C LEU A 31 -0.42 9.55 -9.73
N MET A 32 0.33 9.40 -8.65
CA MET A 32 0.40 10.40 -7.58
C MET A 32 1.37 11.52 -7.93
N GLN A 33 1.04 12.71 -7.43
CA GLN A 33 1.96 13.84 -7.41
C GLN A 33 2.55 13.99 -6.01
N VAL A 34 3.80 14.45 -5.92
CA VAL A 34 4.43 14.75 -4.62
C VAL A 34 3.60 15.78 -3.86
N GLY A 35 3.40 15.54 -2.57
CA GLY A 35 2.52 16.31 -1.67
C GLY A 35 1.04 15.92 -1.73
N SER A 36 0.65 14.94 -2.56
CA SER A 36 -0.74 14.49 -2.64
C SER A 36 -1.06 13.36 -1.66
N LYS A 37 -2.32 13.29 -1.23
CA LYS A 37 -2.86 12.20 -0.40
C LYS A 37 -3.97 11.45 -1.14
N TYR A 38 -3.79 10.16 -1.32
CA TYR A 38 -4.68 9.28 -2.08
C TYR A 38 -5.21 8.16 -1.18
N LYS A 39 -6.40 7.66 -1.53
CA LYS A 39 -6.95 6.45 -0.94
C LYS A 39 -7.06 5.38 -2.01
N PHE A 40 -6.27 4.32 -1.87
CA PHE A 40 -6.30 3.18 -2.78
C PHE A 40 -7.17 2.07 -2.21
N VAL A 41 -8.04 1.51 -3.06
CA VAL A 41 -8.75 0.26 -2.80
C VAL A 41 -8.20 -0.76 -3.78
N ILE A 42 -7.40 -1.68 -3.26
CA ILE A 42 -6.61 -2.61 -4.06
C ILE A 42 -7.25 -4.00 -3.95
N PRO A 43 -7.79 -4.54 -5.05
CA PRO A 43 -8.38 -5.87 -5.04
C PRO A 43 -7.26 -6.93 -4.90
N PRO A 44 -7.61 -8.15 -4.46
CA PRO A 44 -6.62 -9.15 -4.08
C PRO A 44 -5.67 -9.56 -5.20
N ASP A 45 -6.13 -9.54 -6.46
CA ASP A 45 -5.34 -9.82 -7.66
C ASP A 45 -4.19 -8.83 -7.88
N LEU A 46 -4.31 -7.61 -7.37
CA LEU A 46 -3.26 -6.58 -7.37
C LEU A 46 -2.53 -6.46 -6.02
N ALA A 47 -2.86 -7.34 -5.06
CA ALA A 47 -2.28 -7.39 -3.72
C ALA A 47 -1.61 -8.74 -3.45
N TYR A 48 -2.10 -9.49 -2.46
CA TYR A 48 -1.50 -10.78 -2.03
C TYR A 48 -2.26 -12.02 -2.52
N GLY A 49 -3.33 -11.83 -3.30
CA GLY A 49 -4.16 -12.88 -3.87
C GLY A 49 -4.64 -13.93 -2.86
N LYS A 50 -4.84 -15.15 -3.35
CA LYS A 50 -5.26 -16.31 -2.55
C LYS A 50 -4.29 -16.71 -1.45
N ARG A 51 -3.01 -16.33 -1.59
CA ARG A 51 -1.98 -16.71 -0.62
C ARG A 51 -2.03 -15.86 0.63
N GLY A 52 -2.48 -14.60 0.51
CA GLY A 52 -2.37 -13.63 1.60
C GLY A 52 -0.91 -13.34 1.98
N ALA A 53 -0.71 -12.67 3.12
CA ALA A 53 0.60 -12.33 3.64
C ALA A 53 0.72 -12.76 5.10
N GLY A 54 1.39 -13.91 5.29
CA GLY A 54 1.61 -14.49 6.62
C GLY A 54 0.31 -14.68 7.39
N ASN A 55 0.33 -14.27 8.67
CA ASN A 55 -0.86 -14.30 9.53
C ASN A 55 -1.60 -12.96 9.61
N VAL A 56 -1.19 -11.98 8.79
CA VAL A 56 -1.65 -10.60 8.90
C VAL A 56 -2.72 -10.29 7.84
N ILE A 57 -2.53 -10.80 6.61
CA ILE A 57 -3.45 -10.59 5.50
C ILE A 57 -3.97 -11.94 5.04
N GLY A 58 -5.28 -12.12 5.12
CA GLY A 58 -5.94 -13.35 4.70
C GLY A 58 -5.98 -13.56 3.18
N PRO A 59 -6.33 -14.77 2.72
CA PRO A 59 -6.61 -15.08 1.33
C PRO A 59 -7.66 -14.15 0.73
N ASP A 60 -7.44 -13.71 -0.52
CA ASP A 60 -8.38 -12.91 -1.31
C ASP A 60 -8.85 -11.61 -0.63
N ALA A 61 -8.03 -11.08 0.28
CA ALA A 61 -8.31 -9.83 0.97
C ALA A 61 -8.16 -8.62 0.04
N THR A 62 -9.21 -7.77 0.00
CA THR A 62 -9.10 -6.42 -0.56
C THR A 62 -8.43 -5.51 0.47
N LEU A 63 -7.43 -4.75 0.03
CA LEU A 63 -6.69 -3.84 0.90
C LEU A 63 -7.12 -2.41 0.65
N ILE A 64 -7.14 -1.61 1.72
CA ILE A 64 -7.41 -0.18 1.65
C ILE A 64 -6.21 0.53 2.26
N PHE A 65 -5.60 1.42 1.49
CA PHE A 65 -4.47 2.23 1.92
C PHE A 65 -4.81 3.72 1.81
N GLU A 66 -4.41 4.48 2.82
CA GLU A 66 -4.30 5.94 2.71
C GLU A 66 -2.81 6.28 2.60
N VAL A 67 -2.42 6.85 1.47
CA VAL A 67 -1.02 7.12 1.14
C VAL A 67 -0.85 8.61 0.93
N GLU A 68 0.13 9.18 1.61
CA GLU A 68 0.62 10.53 1.36
C GLU A 68 2.01 10.42 0.76
N LEU A 69 2.20 10.97 -0.45
CA LEU A 69 3.48 10.90 -1.14
C LEU A 69 4.31 12.14 -0.76
N LEU A 70 5.32 11.95 0.08
CA LEU A 70 6.13 13.06 0.57
C LEU A 70 7.25 13.45 -0.40
N GLU A 71 7.90 12.47 -1.03
CA GLU A 71 9.08 12.67 -1.87
C GLU A 71 9.27 11.51 -2.85
N ILE A 72 10.01 11.75 -3.95
CA ILE A 72 10.52 10.74 -4.89
C ILE A 72 12.03 10.99 -5.05
N GLU A 73 12.85 9.97 -4.81
CA GLU A 73 14.31 10.00 -4.92
C GLU A 73 14.83 9.18 -6.10
#